data_AF-A0A4V6E2Q6-F1
#
_entry.id   AF-A0A4V6E2Q6-F1
#
_cell.length_a   1.000
_cell.length_b   1.000
_cell.length_c   1.000
_cell.angle_alpha   90.00
_cell.angle_beta   90.00
_cell.angle_gamma   90.00
#
_symmetry.space_group_name_H-M   'P 1'
#
loop_
_entity.id
_entity.type
_entity.pdbx_description
1 polymer ?
#
loop_
_entity_poly.entity_id
_entity_poly.type
_entity_poly.pdbx_seq_one_letter_code
_entity_poly.pdbx_strand_id
1 'polypeptide(L)'
;MEESQTRHAEDTDTLNGQLWITEWIERGKRRVKSYAGASALLFGLPPSIVLAAYLALRWQYMTLSYLFSFAAVFLILLVAPYLIWYYEAELLPTFRDDVTGIVASSDRTQAQSLVDRYSSLIDRYWWMTAILASTPIPILMARGGPFLREYGLFGVTDPLFWAVSVVLLWIGAIVGIGFLLVVVTVLTIRNIASLELRIDPMYPDGLGGMSIIGRYAIRTTGLFSIGSLLLPLQLQYAAVVGPPAGSLIYVMGSLYAVFIGLSFLYPTIRISQRANEIRQRILENIRDQYEELKRTAGEPRAGADLANTDPVTEQKLTRLRNEYQTYQQVRLYPLRVSIIARLIGSIILPLLLMTIEFFLQTTIMG
;
A
#
# COMPACT_ATOMS: atom_id res chain seq x y z
N MET A 1 -36.07 -17.87 23.06
CA MET A 1 -35.02 -18.75 22.50
C MET A 1 -34.37 -18.18 21.23
N GLU A 2 -34.60 -16.91 20.87
CA GLU A 2 -34.02 -16.25 19.69
C GLU A 2 -32.91 -15.22 20.02
N GLU A 3 -32.62 -14.93 21.29
CA GLU A 3 -31.58 -13.96 21.68
C GLU A 3 -30.15 -14.51 21.68
N SER A 4 -29.96 -15.81 21.44
CA SER A 4 -28.63 -16.44 21.45
C SER A 4 -27.99 -16.55 20.06
N GLN A 5 -28.74 -16.33 18.97
CA GLN A 5 -28.22 -16.49 17.61
C GLN A 5 -27.76 -15.18 16.97
N THR A 6 -28.16 -14.03 17.51
CA THR A 6 -27.71 -12.70 17.04
C THR A 6 -26.38 -12.25 17.65
N ARG A 7 -25.86 -12.93 18.68
CA ARG A 7 -24.54 -12.64 19.26
C ARG A 7 -23.38 -13.38 18.59
N HIS A 8 -23.63 -14.34 17.70
CA HIS A 8 -22.58 -15.12 17.05
C HIS A 8 -22.25 -14.71 15.60
N ALA A 9 -22.81 -13.59 15.12
CA ALA A 9 -22.53 -13.06 13.78
C ALA A 9 -21.64 -11.79 13.77
N GLU A 10 -21.15 -11.36 14.93
CA GLU A 10 -20.33 -10.14 15.08
C GLU A 10 -18.90 -10.40 15.60
N ASP A 11 -18.49 -11.67 15.75
CA ASP A 11 -17.07 -12.01 15.77
C ASP A 11 -16.56 -12.00 14.33
N THR A 12 -16.34 -10.78 13.83
CA THR A 12 -15.36 -10.64 12.75
C THR A 12 -14.06 -11.22 13.26
N ASP A 13 -13.50 -12.13 12.47
CA ASP A 13 -12.23 -12.83 12.68
C ASP A 13 -11.10 -11.78 12.70
N THR A 14 -11.04 -11.03 13.80
CA THR A 14 -10.21 -9.85 13.95
C THR A 14 -8.77 -10.33 14.10
N LEU A 15 -7.94 -9.90 13.16
CA LEU A 15 -6.49 -10.10 13.24
C LEU A 15 -5.99 -9.72 14.64
N ASN A 16 -5.11 -10.55 15.21
CA ASN A 16 -4.53 -10.28 16.53
C ASN A 16 -3.73 -8.97 16.51
N GLY A 17 -4.17 -8.00 17.33
CA GLY A 17 -3.54 -6.69 17.49
C GLY A 17 -4.10 -5.68 16.48
N GLN A 18 -5.06 -4.86 16.94
CA GLN A 18 -5.60 -3.73 16.19
C GLN A 18 -4.93 -2.43 16.63
N LEU A 19 -4.65 -1.53 15.69
CA LEU A 19 -4.26 -0.17 16.06
C LEU A 19 -5.38 0.49 16.86
N TRP A 20 -4.98 1.24 17.87
CA TRP A 20 -5.90 2.08 18.65
C TRP A 20 -6.76 2.99 17.74
N ILE A 21 -6.23 3.54 16.64
CA ILE A 21 -6.99 4.36 15.68
C ILE A 21 -8.20 3.56 15.14
N THR A 22 -7.98 2.31 14.75
CA THR A 22 -8.99 1.42 14.20
C THR A 22 -10.04 1.09 15.26
N GLU A 23 -9.64 0.71 16.47
CA GLU A 23 -10.57 0.43 17.57
C GLU A 23 -11.49 1.62 17.90
N TRP A 24 -10.93 2.83 17.89
CA TRP A 24 -11.69 4.05 18.18
C TRP A 24 -12.66 4.40 17.04
N ILE A 25 -12.25 4.20 15.77
CA ILE A 25 -13.13 4.40 14.60
C ILE A 25 -14.30 3.42 14.63
N GLU A 26 -14.06 2.15 14.95
CA GLU A 26 -15.11 1.13 15.07
C GLU A 26 -16.10 1.45 16.20
N ARG A 27 -15.59 1.88 17.36
CA ARG A 27 -16.43 2.40 18.45
C ARG A 27 -17.23 3.63 18.02
N GLY A 28 -16.62 4.54 17.26
CA GLY A 28 -17.25 5.75 16.75
C GLY A 28 -18.35 5.49 15.70
N LYS A 29 -18.21 4.43 14.90
CA LYS A 29 -19.20 4.02 13.90
C LYS A 29 -20.59 3.84 14.52
N ARG A 30 -20.67 3.34 15.76
CA ARG A 30 -21.93 3.15 16.49
C ARG A 30 -22.75 4.44 16.63
N ARG A 31 -22.11 5.61 16.60
CA ARG A 31 -22.76 6.92 16.70
C ARG A 31 -23.00 7.59 15.35
N VAL A 32 -22.03 7.52 14.42
CA VAL A 32 -22.04 8.30 13.16
C VAL A 32 -22.55 7.49 11.95
N LYS A 33 -22.79 6.17 12.11
CA LYS A 33 -23.27 5.23 11.07
C LYS A 33 -22.38 5.11 9.82
N SER A 34 -21.22 5.76 9.79
CA SER A 34 -20.22 5.69 8.73
C SER A 34 -18.81 5.66 9.32
N TYR A 35 -17.93 4.78 8.82
CA TYR A 35 -16.53 4.69 9.24
C TYR A 35 -15.73 5.94 8.85
N ALA A 36 -15.94 6.46 7.63
CA ALA A 36 -15.32 7.72 7.19
C ALA A 36 -15.78 8.90 8.07
N GLY A 37 -17.07 8.94 8.42
CA GLY A 37 -17.62 9.96 9.31
C GLY A 37 -17.05 9.86 10.73
N ALA A 38 -16.93 8.65 11.29
CA ALA A 38 -16.34 8.43 12.61
C ALA A 38 -14.85 8.80 12.64
N SER A 39 -14.10 8.41 11.61
CA SER A 39 -12.69 8.78 11.44
C SER A 39 -12.49 10.29 11.35
N ALA A 40 -13.24 10.95 10.47
CA ALA A 40 -13.19 12.40 10.32
C ALA A 40 -13.56 13.08 11.63
N LEU A 41 -14.56 12.60 12.37
CA LEU A 41 -15.00 13.23 13.62
C LEU A 41 -14.02 13.06 14.78
N LEU A 42 -13.44 11.88 14.96
CA LEU A 42 -12.57 11.58 16.10
C LEU A 42 -11.13 12.05 15.89
N PHE A 43 -10.60 11.92 14.67
CA PHE A 43 -9.18 12.10 14.38
C PHE A 43 -8.89 13.24 13.40
N GLY A 44 -9.84 13.58 12.53
CA GLY A 44 -9.69 14.67 11.56
C GLY A 44 -10.13 16.04 12.10
N LEU A 45 -11.33 16.12 12.70
CA LEU A 45 -11.95 17.37 13.14
C LEU A 45 -11.13 18.10 14.20
N PRO A 46 -10.61 17.46 15.27
CA PRO A 46 -9.83 18.18 16.27
C PRO A 46 -8.62 18.95 15.70
N PRO A 47 -7.71 18.35 14.91
CA PRO A 47 -6.63 19.09 14.29
C PRO A 47 -7.12 20.06 13.20
N SER A 48 -8.18 19.71 12.46
CA SER A 48 -8.80 20.61 11.47
C SER A 48 -9.35 21.89 12.09
N ILE A 49 -9.94 21.84 13.29
CA ILE A 49 -10.43 23.02 14.01
C ILE A 49 -9.27 23.93 14.39
N VAL A 50 -8.16 23.36 14.88
CA VAL A 50 -6.95 24.12 15.21
C VAL A 50 -6.40 24.83 13.96
N LEU A 51 -6.31 24.12 12.84
CA LEU A 51 -5.85 24.69 11.57
C LEU A 51 -6.81 25.75 11.01
N ALA A 52 -8.12 25.54 11.13
CA ALA A 52 -9.12 26.53 10.72
C ALA A 52 -9.06 27.79 11.60
N ALA A 53 -8.85 27.63 12.92
CA ALA A 53 -8.66 28.74 13.84
C ALA A 53 -7.38 29.52 13.52
N TYR A 54 -6.27 28.82 13.23
CA TYR A 54 -5.04 29.45 12.74
C TYR A 54 -5.29 30.26 11.47
N LEU A 55 -5.99 29.68 10.49
CA LEU A 55 -6.30 30.35 9.23
C LEU A 55 -7.16 31.60 9.43
N ALA A 56 -8.18 31.52 10.27
CA ALA A 56 -9.07 32.63 10.58
C ALA A 56 -8.34 33.77 11.32
N LEU A 57 -7.49 33.43 12.30
CA LEU A 57 -6.76 34.40 13.13
C LEU A 57 -5.54 35.02 12.43
N ARG A 58 -5.04 34.39 11.35
CA ARG A 58 -3.85 34.82 10.60
C ARG A 58 -4.13 35.06 9.12
N TRP A 59 -5.40 35.29 8.76
CA TRP A 59 -5.84 35.47 7.37
C TRP A 59 -5.01 36.50 6.59
N GLN A 60 -4.59 37.59 7.24
CA GLN A 60 -3.78 38.65 6.63
C GLN A 60 -2.38 38.21 6.16
N TYR A 61 -1.88 37.06 6.62
CA TYR A 61 -0.58 36.49 6.23
C TYR A 61 -0.72 35.40 5.16
N MET A 62 -1.94 35.11 4.69
CA MET A 62 -2.19 33.98 3.80
C MET A 62 -2.08 34.40 2.33
N THR A 63 -1.16 33.75 1.60
CA THR A 63 -1.09 33.87 0.14
C THR A 63 -1.94 32.78 -0.52
N LEU A 64 -2.38 33.00 -1.76
CA LEU A 64 -3.18 32.02 -2.50
C LEU A 64 -2.44 30.68 -2.68
N SER A 65 -1.13 30.74 -2.93
CA SER A 65 -0.27 29.55 -3.06
C SER A 65 -0.19 28.76 -1.74
N TYR A 66 -0.10 29.46 -0.61
CA TYR A 66 -0.12 28.81 0.71
C TYR A 66 -1.49 28.20 1.02
N LEU A 67 -2.59 28.89 0.70
CA LEU A 67 -3.95 28.37 0.89
C LEU A 67 -4.19 27.06 0.13
N PHE A 68 -3.67 26.96 -1.09
CA PHE A 68 -3.77 25.74 -1.89
C PHE A 68 -3.05 24.56 -1.22
N SER A 69 -1.80 24.76 -0.81
CA SER A 69 -1.01 23.76 -0.09
C SER A 69 -1.61 23.41 1.28
N PHE A 70 -2.18 24.39 1.97
CA PHE A 70 -2.86 24.21 3.25
C PHE A 70 -4.15 23.40 3.11
N ALA A 71 -4.93 23.62 2.04
CA ALA A 71 -6.11 22.83 1.74
C ALA A 71 -5.77 21.34 1.51
N ALA A 72 -4.62 21.06 0.90
CA ALA A 72 -4.11 19.70 0.71
C ALA A 72 -3.79 19.01 2.04
N VAL A 73 -3.18 19.74 2.99
CA VAL A 73 -2.95 19.26 4.38
C VAL A 73 -4.27 19.00 5.10
N PHE A 74 -5.23 19.91 4.96
CA PHE A 74 -6.54 19.77 5.57
C PHE A 74 -7.27 18.51 5.07
N LEU A 75 -7.20 18.25 3.77
CA LEU A 75 -7.76 17.04 3.17
C LEU A 75 -7.10 15.77 3.74
N ILE A 76 -5.76 15.76 3.86
CA ILE A 76 -5.04 14.63 4.46
C ILE A 76 -5.48 14.39 5.89
N LEU A 77 -5.61 15.42 6.71
CA LEU A 77 -6.01 15.26 8.12
C LEU A 77 -7.37 14.57 8.26
N LEU A 78 -8.30 14.85 7.35
CA LEU A 78 -9.62 14.22 7.35
C LEU A 78 -9.58 12.78 6.82
N VAL A 79 -8.78 12.52 5.79
CA VAL A 79 -8.80 11.26 5.04
C VAL A 79 -7.83 10.22 5.62
N ALA A 80 -6.65 10.62 6.08
CA ALA A 80 -5.58 9.69 6.44
C ALA A 80 -5.93 8.70 7.56
N PRO A 81 -6.63 9.08 8.65
CA PRO A 81 -7.04 8.12 9.68
C PRO A 81 -8.02 7.06 9.13
N TYR A 82 -8.84 7.43 8.15
CA TYR A 82 -9.75 6.49 7.47
C TYR A 82 -8.97 5.52 6.57
N LEU A 83 -7.91 5.99 5.90
CA LEU A 83 -7.06 5.11 5.08
C LEU A 83 -6.32 4.08 5.93
N ILE A 84 -5.88 4.46 7.13
CA ILE A 84 -5.28 3.54 8.10
C ILE A 84 -6.29 2.46 8.51
N TRP A 85 -7.50 2.88 8.88
CA TRP A 85 -8.59 1.95 9.19
C TRP A 85 -8.92 1.03 8.01
N TYR A 86 -9.05 1.57 6.79
CA TYR A 86 -9.35 0.79 5.59
C TYR A 86 -8.27 -0.26 5.30
N TYR A 87 -7.00 0.08 5.55
CA TYR A 87 -5.91 -0.87 5.40
C TYR A 87 -6.05 -2.05 6.36
N GLU A 88 -6.29 -1.77 7.64
CA GLU A 88 -6.26 -2.77 8.71
C GLU A 88 -7.56 -3.58 8.81
N ALA A 89 -8.71 -2.94 8.63
CA ALA A 89 -10.02 -3.57 8.78
C ALA A 89 -10.53 -4.23 7.50
N GLU A 90 -10.08 -3.79 6.32
CA GLU A 90 -10.60 -4.29 5.04
C GLU A 90 -9.49 -4.91 4.18
N LEU A 91 -8.42 -4.17 3.89
CA LEU A 91 -7.42 -4.59 2.92
C LEU A 91 -6.58 -5.81 3.40
N LEU A 92 -6.09 -5.77 4.64
CA LEU A 92 -5.24 -6.82 5.21
C LEU A 92 -6.04 -8.13 5.48
N PRO A 93 -7.25 -8.10 6.08
CA PRO A 93 -8.07 -9.30 6.24
C PRO A 93 -8.51 -9.91 4.90
N THR A 94 -8.94 -9.09 3.94
CA THR A 94 -9.30 -9.60 2.60
C THR A 94 -8.10 -10.29 1.95
N PHE A 95 -6.88 -9.75 2.13
CA PHE A 95 -5.67 -10.38 1.62
C PHE A 95 -5.34 -11.69 2.34
N ARG A 96 -5.55 -11.78 3.67
CA ARG A 96 -5.42 -13.01 4.46
C ARG A 96 -6.31 -14.12 3.91
N ASP A 97 -7.54 -13.80 3.55
CA ASP A 97 -8.50 -14.77 3.04
C ASP A 97 -8.17 -15.17 1.60
N ASP A 98 -7.96 -14.19 0.72
CA ASP A 98 -7.66 -14.39 -0.70
C ASP A 98 -6.38 -15.23 -0.89
N VAL A 99 -5.35 -15.03 -0.06
CA VAL A 99 -4.05 -15.69 -0.26
C VAL A 99 -4.11 -17.20 -0.02
N THR A 100 -5.06 -17.69 0.78
CA THR A 100 -5.27 -19.13 0.98
C THR A 100 -5.71 -19.86 -0.29
N GLY A 101 -6.28 -19.13 -1.25
CA GLY A 101 -6.69 -19.66 -2.55
C GLY A 101 -5.53 -19.94 -3.51
N ILE A 102 -4.36 -19.32 -3.28
CA ILE A 102 -3.20 -19.43 -4.17
C ILE A 102 -2.01 -20.16 -3.53
N VAL A 103 -2.07 -20.47 -2.24
CA VAL A 103 -1.05 -21.23 -1.52
C VAL A 103 -1.43 -22.71 -1.50
N ALA A 104 -0.44 -23.60 -1.60
CA ALA A 104 -0.63 -25.04 -1.48
C ALA A 104 -1.34 -25.41 -0.16
N SER A 105 -2.13 -26.49 -0.15
CA SER A 105 -2.91 -26.89 1.03
C SER A 105 -2.05 -27.17 2.27
N SER A 106 -0.80 -27.62 2.09
CA SER A 106 0.18 -27.81 3.17
C SER A 106 0.56 -26.51 3.88
N ASP A 107 0.55 -25.40 3.14
CA ASP A 107 1.13 -24.13 3.55
C ASP A 107 0.05 -23.10 3.92
N ARG A 108 -1.25 -23.44 3.84
CA ARG A 108 -2.37 -22.52 4.12
C ARG A 108 -2.34 -21.95 5.54
N THR A 109 -2.15 -22.81 6.53
CA THR A 109 -2.05 -22.41 7.94
C THR A 109 -0.81 -21.55 8.17
N GLN A 110 0.29 -21.87 7.49
CA GLN A 110 1.52 -21.07 7.52
C GLN A 110 1.30 -19.68 6.91
N ALA A 111 0.60 -19.59 5.77
CA ALA A 111 0.28 -18.32 5.12
C ALA A 111 -0.56 -17.40 6.03
N GLN A 112 -1.60 -17.94 6.67
CA GLN A 112 -2.39 -17.19 7.65
C GLN A 112 -1.55 -16.74 8.84
N SER A 113 -0.74 -17.64 9.41
CA SER A 113 0.14 -17.31 10.54
C SER A 113 1.17 -16.22 10.20
N LEU A 114 1.64 -16.14 8.94
CA LEU A 114 2.53 -15.09 8.49
C LEU A 114 1.81 -13.74 8.45
N VAL A 115 0.58 -13.70 7.91
CA VAL A 115 -0.22 -12.46 7.89
C VAL A 115 -0.52 -12.00 9.31
N ASP A 116 -0.93 -12.90 10.20
CA ASP A 116 -1.23 -12.60 11.61
C ASP A 116 0.03 -12.09 12.35
N ARG A 117 1.19 -12.73 12.10
CA ARG A 117 2.48 -12.27 12.65
C ARG A 117 2.82 -10.86 12.19
N TYR A 118 2.63 -10.55 10.91
CA TYR A 118 2.93 -9.21 10.39
C TYR A 118 1.89 -8.17 10.80
N SER A 119 0.63 -8.56 11.00
CA SER A 119 -0.39 -7.70 11.63
C SER A 119 0.04 -7.28 13.03
N SER A 120 0.54 -8.21 13.85
CA SER A 120 1.00 -7.89 15.21
C SER A 120 2.19 -6.91 15.26
N LEU A 121 2.96 -6.79 14.17
CA LEU A 121 4.03 -5.78 14.10
C LEU A 121 3.47 -4.36 14.02
N ILE A 122 2.28 -4.19 13.45
CA ILE A 122 1.62 -2.90 13.35
C ILE A 122 1.35 -2.35 14.76
N ASP A 123 0.67 -3.13 15.60
CA ASP A 123 0.37 -2.75 16.99
C ASP A 123 1.63 -2.61 17.85
N ARG A 124 2.63 -3.47 17.65
CA ARG A 124 3.84 -3.45 18.49
C ARG A 124 4.80 -2.29 18.17
N TYR A 125 4.91 -1.89 16.90
CA TYR A 125 5.98 -1.00 16.42
C TYR A 125 5.50 0.32 15.82
N TRP A 126 4.20 0.62 15.81
CA TRP A 126 3.68 1.90 15.29
C TRP A 126 4.34 3.12 15.94
N TRP A 127 4.64 3.06 17.24
CA TRP A 127 5.22 4.18 17.98
C TRP A 127 6.65 4.49 17.51
N MET A 128 7.41 3.47 17.09
CA MET A 128 8.78 3.68 16.60
C MET A 128 8.79 4.46 15.30
N THR A 129 7.93 4.08 14.34
CA THR A 129 7.85 4.78 13.04
C THR A 129 7.18 6.14 13.18
N ALA A 130 6.20 6.27 14.08
CA ALA A 130 5.60 7.56 14.43
C ALA A 130 6.62 8.54 15.01
N ILE A 131 7.46 8.10 15.96
CA ILE A 131 8.54 8.94 16.51
C ILE A 131 9.54 9.32 15.43
N LEU A 132 9.98 8.35 14.61
CA LEU A 132 10.94 8.60 13.54
C LEU A 132 10.41 9.64 12.53
N ALA A 133 9.16 9.53 12.12
CA ALA A 133 8.52 10.45 11.18
C ALA A 133 8.22 11.84 11.80
N SER A 134 7.99 11.91 13.12
CA SER A 134 7.74 13.16 13.84
C SER A 134 9.01 13.90 14.26
N THR A 135 10.16 13.21 14.37
CA THR A 135 11.44 13.79 14.82
C THR A 135 11.91 15.01 14.00
N PRO A 136 11.73 15.05 12.66
CA PRO A 136 12.07 16.23 11.87
C PRO A 136 11.26 17.49 12.25
N ILE A 137 10.06 17.34 12.80
CA ILE A 137 9.12 18.46 12.98
C ILE A 137 9.62 19.49 13.99
N PRO A 138 10.07 19.13 15.21
CA PRO A 138 10.70 20.08 16.13
C PRO A 138 11.93 20.79 15.51
N ILE A 139 12.71 20.09 14.69
CA ILE A 139 13.88 20.66 14.02
C ILE A 139 13.43 21.72 13.02
N LEU A 140 12.41 21.43 12.21
CA LEU A 140 11.81 22.37 11.27
C LEU A 140 11.13 23.54 12.00
N MET A 141 10.49 23.32 13.14
CA MET A 141 9.92 24.41 13.94
C MET A 141 11.00 25.33 14.52
N ALA A 142 12.12 24.77 14.98
CA ALA A 142 13.23 25.54 15.55
C ALA A 142 14.04 26.31 14.50
N ARG A 143 14.24 25.72 13.32
CA ARG A 143 15.06 26.31 12.23
C ARG A 143 14.25 27.10 11.20
N GLY A 144 12.93 26.94 11.20
CA GLY A 144 12.00 27.52 10.22
C GLY A 144 11.54 28.95 10.47
N GLY A 145 12.22 29.68 11.36
CA GLY A 145 11.82 31.04 11.78
C GLY A 145 11.36 31.97 10.65
N PRO A 146 12.07 32.07 9.50
CA PRO A 146 11.66 32.90 8.37
C PRO A 146 10.27 32.55 7.83
N PHE A 147 10.05 31.28 7.47
CA PHE A 147 8.76 30.78 6.96
C PHE A 147 7.64 30.92 7.99
N LEU A 148 7.91 30.55 9.24
CA LEU A 148 6.90 30.62 10.30
C LEU A 148 6.43 32.04 10.54
N ARG A 149 7.34 33.02 10.55
CA ARG A 149 6.97 34.43 10.72
C ARG A 149 6.23 34.99 9.50
N GLU A 150 6.62 34.59 8.30
CA GLU A 150 5.96 35.00 7.05
C GLU A 150 4.47 34.62 7.04
N TYR A 151 4.13 33.43 7.56
CA TYR A 151 2.75 32.94 7.65
C TYR A 151 2.08 33.20 9.02
N GLY A 152 2.65 34.05 9.87
CA GLY A 152 1.98 34.53 11.08
C GLY A 152 2.11 33.65 12.34
N LEU A 153 3.13 32.79 12.41
CA LEU A 153 3.51 32.03 13.61
C LEU A 153 4.71 32.70 14.30
N PHE A 154 4.44 33.40 15.40
CA PHE A 154 5.41 34.28 16.06
C PHE A 154 6.24 33.61 17.16
N GLY A 155 6.74 32.40 16.88
CA GLY A 155 7.65 31.67 17.76
C GLY A 155 7.03 31.22 19.10
N VAL A 156 7.88 30.88 20.06
CA VAL A 156 7.53 30.13 21.28
C VAL A 156 6.54 30.85 22.21
N THR A 157 6.45 32.17 22.13
CA THR A 157 5.55 33.00 22.93
C THR A 157 4.12 33.01 22.42
N ASP A 158 3.86 32.58 21.17
CA ASP A 158 2.52 32.52 20.58
C ASP A 158 1.85 31.18 20.93
N PRO A 159 0.69 31.15 21.60
CA PRO A 159 -0.06 29.92 21.84
C PRO A 159 -0.40 29.15 20.55
N LEU A 160 -0.60 29.85 19.42
CA LEU A 160 -0.89 29.21 18.13
C LEU A 160 0.32 28.44 17.59
N PHE A 161 1.54 28.86 17.90
CA PHE A 161 2.76 28.12 17.52
C PHE A 161 2.75 26.71 18.10
N TRP A 162 2.40 26.58 19.38
CA TRP A 162 2.30 25.28 20.05
C TRP A 162 1.13 24.45 19.53
N ALA A 163 -0.02 25.07 19.31
CA ALA A 163 -1.20 24.38 18.77
C ALA A 163 -0.91 23.78 17.37
N VAL A 164 -0.32 24.57 16.46
CA VAL A 164 0.09 24.10 15.13
C VAL A 164 1.19 23.05 15.23
N SER A 165 2.16 23.21 16.14
CA SER A 165 3.22 22.21 16.36
C SER A 165 2.65 20.86 16.77
N VAL A 166 1.64 20.82 17.66
CA VAL A 166 0.95 19.58 18.04
C VAL A 166 0.25 18.95 16.84
N VAL A 167 -0.41 19.74 16.00
CA VAL A 167 -1.04 19.23 14.77
C VAL A 167 0.00 18.67 13.80
N LEU A 168 1.15 19.34 13.64
CA LEU A 168 2.22 18.82 12.80
C LEU A 168 2.75 17.49 13.36
N LEU A 169 3.02 17.39 14.66
CA LEU A 169 3.44 16.13 15.30
C LEU A 169 2.40 15.02 15.11
N TRP A 170 1.12 15.35 15.15
CA TRP A 170 0.05 14.42 14.83
C TRP A 170 0.10 13.93 13.38
N ILE A 171 0.33 14.83 12.41
CA ILE A 171 0.56 14.46 11.01
C ILE A 171 1.78 13.54 10.89
N GLY A 172 2.88 13.87 11.58
CA GLY A 172 4.08 13.04 11.63
C GLY A 172 3.80 11.63 12.13
N ALA A 173 2.98 11.49 13.17
CA ALA A 173 2.58 10.18 13.69
C ALA A 173 1.77 9.37 12.67
N ILE A 174 0.78 9.98 12.02
CA ILE A 174 -0.03 9.35 10.96
C ILE A 174 0.85 8.90 9.79
N VAL A 175 1.75 9.77 9.33
CA VAL A 175 2.69 9.46 8.24
C VAL A 175 3.59 8.30 8.63
N GLY A 176 4.11 8.29 9.86
CA GLY A 176 4.91 7.19 10.40
C GLY A 176 4.16 5.85 10.45
N ILE A 177 2.87 5.86 10.79
CA ILE A 177 2.02 4.67 10.68
C ILE A 177 1.92 4.23 9.22
N GLY A 178 1.67 5.15 8.28
CA GLY A 178 1.63 4.86 6.85
C GLY A 178 2.89 4.15 6.34
N PHE A 179 4.08 4.59 6.77
CA PHE A 179 5.34 3.91 6.45
C PHE A 179 5.36 2.47 6.96
N LEU A 180 4.91 2.23 8.20
CA LEU A 180 4.87 0.89 8.78
C LEU A 180 3.94 -0.05 8.00
N LEU A 181 2.76 0.43 7.58
CA LEU A 181 1.81 -0.37 6.79
C LEU A 181 2.42 -0.83 5.47
N VAL A 182 3.19 0.03 4.80
CA VAL A 182 3.93 -0.34 3.60
C VAL A 182 5.02 -1.36 3.88
N VAL A 183 5.82 -1.18 4.94
CA VAL A 183 6.85 -2.15 5.34
C VAL A 183 6.21 -3.52 5.59
N VAL A 184 5.10 -3.54 6.33
CA VAL A 184 4.33 -4.75 6.61
C VAL A 184 3.85 -5.41 5.32
N THR A 185 3.24 -4.66 4.40
CA THR A 185 2.85 -5.19 3.08
C THR A 185 4.03 -5.83 2.35
N VAL A 186 5.17 -5.14 2.28
CA VAL A 186 6.37 -5.64 1.59
C VAL A 186 6.90 -6.93 2.23
N LEU A 187 6.97 -6.97 3.57
CA LEU A 187 7.44 -8.15 4.31
C LEU A 187 6.46 -9.32 4.19
N THR A 188 5.17 -9.07 4.31
CA THR A 188 4.12 -10.07 4.14
C THR A 188 4.21 -10.72 2.76
N ILE A 189 4.27 -9.91 1.69
CA ILE A 189 4.40 -10.41 0.33
C ILE A 189 5.71 -11.19 0.13
N ARG A 190 6.83 -10.68 0.66
CA ARG A 190 8.12 -11.36 0.56
C ARG A 190 8.08 -12.78 1.16
N ASN A 191 7.44 -12.96 2.31
CA ASN A 191 7.41 -14.26 3.00
C ASN A 191 6.34 -15.19 2.42
N ILE A 192 5.24 -14.64 1.92
CA ILE A 192 4.26 -15.45 1.17
C ILE A 192 4.86 -15.94 -0.14
N ALA A 193 5.67 -15.12 -0.80
CA ALA A 193 6.38 -15.53 -2.02
C ALA A 193 7.37 -16.69 -1.79
N SER A 194 7.83 -16.93 -0.56
CA SER A 194 8.68 -18.09 -0.26
C SER A 194 7.91 -19.40 -0.08
N LEU A 195 6.59 -19.34 0.12
CA LEU A 195 5.75 -20.54 0.22
C LEU A 195 5.57 -21.21 -1.15
N GLU A 196 4.98 -22.41 -1.14
CA GLU A 196 4.59 -23.08 -2.37
C GLU A 196 3.29 -22.47 -2.91
N LEU A 197 3.42 -21.66 -3.97
CA LEU A 197 2.28 -21.06 -4.65
C LEU A 197 1.75 -21.99 -5.74
N ARG A 198 0.44 -22.09 -5.87
CA ARG A 198 -0.25 -22.82 -6.93
C ARG A 198 -0.65 -21.86 -8.04
N ILE A 199 -0.15 -22.11 -9.25
CA ILE A 199 -0.62 -21.42 -10.45
C ILE A 199 -1.82 -22.19 -10.97
N ASP A 200 -2.97 -21.53 -11.04
CA ASP A 200 -4.19 -22.12 -11.59
C ASP A 200 -4.53 -21.49 -12.96
N PRO A 201 -4.29 -22.18 -14.08
CA PRO A 201 -4.56 -21.63 -15.41
C PRO A 201 -6.02 -21.25 -15.66
N MET A 202 -6.95 -21.86 -14.91
CA MET A 202 -8.39 -21.61 -15.00
C MET A 202 -8.85 -20.49 -14.06
N TYR A 203 -7.93 -19.86 -13.33
CA TYR A 203 -8.26 -18.75 -12.44
C TYR A 203 -8.84 -17.58 -13.26
N PRO A 204 -9.93 -16.94 -12.81
CA PRO A 204 -10.65 -15.90 -13.57
C PRO A 204 -9.83 -14.63 -13.86
N ASP A 205 -8.63 -14.50 -13.27
CA ASP A 205 -7.73 -13.37 -13.45
C ASP A 205 -6.77 -13.53 -14.64
N GLY A 206 -6.70 -14.70 -15.29
CA GLY A 206 -5.77 -14.97 -16.39
C GLY A 206 -4.29 -14.75 -16.03
N LEU A 207 -3.97 -14.68 -14.74
CA LEU A 207 -2.63 -14.50 -14.15
C LEU A 207 -2.31 -15.62 -13.15
N GLY A 208 -3.08 -16.71 -13.16
CA GLY A 208 -2.87 -17.86 -12.31
C GLY A 208 -3.15 -17.62 -10.83
N GLY A 209 -3.97 -16.62 -10.48
CA GLY A 209 -4.23 -16.20 -9.10
C GLY A 209 -3.25 -15.16 -8.54
N MET A 210 -2.15 -14.89 -9.23
CA MET A 210 -1.10 -13.96 -8.77
C MET A 210 -1.56 -12.50 -8.69
N SER A 211 -2.73 -12.17 -9.25
CA SER A 211 -3.32 -10.83 -9.14
C SER A 211 -3.70 -10.44 -7.72
N ILE A 212 -3.95 -11.39 -6.81
CA ILE A 212 -4.26 -11.13 -5.39
C ILE A 212 -3.13 -10.31 -4.74
N ILE A 213 -1.89 -10.78 -4.92
CA ILE A 213 -0.71 -10.14 -4.34
C ILE A 213 -0.47 -8.77 -4.96
N GLY A 214 -0.65 -8.66 -6.28
CA GLY A 214 -0.57 -7.38 -6.98
C GLY A 214 -1.62 -6.37 -6.51
N ARG A 215 -2.88 -6.79 -6.36
CA ARG A 215 -3.96 -5.91 -5.87
C ARG A 215 -3.64 -5.37 -4.48
N TYR A 216 -3.13 -6.22 -3.59
CA TYR A 216 -2.73 -5.82 -2.24
C TYR A 216 -1.62 -4.76 -2.27
N ALA A 217 -0.51 -5.01 -2.99
CA ALA A 217 0.59 -4.06 -3.13
C ALA A 217 0.16 -2.71 -3.77
N ILE A 218 -0.66 -2.77 -4.84
CA ILE A 218 -1.15 -1.57 -5.54
C ILE A 218 -2.06 -0.75 -4.62
N ARG A 219 -2.99 -1.39 -3.90
CA ARG A 219 -3.89 -0.69 -2.99
C ARG A 219 -3.11 -0.05 -1.86
N THR A 220 -2.18 -0.76 -1.22
CA THR A 220 -1.31 -0.18 -0.17
C THR A 220 -0.52 1.02 -0.70
N THR A 221 0.09 0.89 -1.88
CA THR A 221 0.86 1.99 -2.48
C THR A 221 -0.03 3.18 -2.81
N GLY A 222 -1.24 2.94 -3.33
CA GLY A 222 -2.23 3.99 -3.58
C GLY A 222 -2.61 4.73 -2.31
N LEU A 223 -2.96 4.01 -1.24
CA LEU A 223 -3.28 4.58 0.07
C LEU A 223 -2.13 5.44 0.60
N PHE A 224 -0.90 4.91 0.54
CA PHE A 224 0.29 5.63 1.00
C PHE A 224 0.57 6.87 0.13
N SER A 225 0.43 6.77 -1.20
CA SER A 225 0.73 7.87 -2.12
C SER A 225 -0.15 9.11 -1.93
N ILE A 226 -1.33 8.99 -1.31
CA ILE A 226 -2.18 10.13 -0.94
C ILE A 226 -1.42 11.10 0.00
N GLY A 227 -0.50 10.61 0.82
CA GLY A 227 0.36 11.43 1.67
C GLY A 227 1.27 12.41 0.89
N SER A 228 1.44 12.21 -0.41
CA SER A 228 2.18 13.16 -1.29
C SER A 228 1.51 14.54 -1.38
N LEU A 229 0.23 14.66 -1.00
CA LEU A 229 -0.44 15.96 -0.90
C LEU A 229 0.18 16.88 0.18
N LEU A 230 1.08 16.37 1.05
CA LEU A 230 1.88 17.20 1.96
C LEU A 230 3.08 17.86 1.27
N LEU A 231 3.54 17.34 0.11
CA LEU A 231 4.76 17.81 -0.56
C LEU A 231 4.71 19.29 -0.94
N PRO A 232 3.59 19.84 -1.48
CA PRO A 232 3.55 21.25 -1.85
C PRO A 232 3.90 22.18 -0.69
N LEU A 233 3.29 21.98 0.48
CA LEU A 233 3.59 22.77 1.67
C LEU A 233 5.05 22.61 2.12
N GLN A 234 5.58 21.38 2.03
CA GLN A 234 6.98 21.12 2.36
C GLN A 234 7.94 21.85 1.41
N LEU A 235 7.66 21.86 0.11
CA LEU A 235 8.48 22.56 -0.89
C LEU A 235 8.42 24.08 -0.73
N GLN A 236 7.26 24.65 -0.41
CA GLN A 236 7.15 26.08 -0.05
C GLN A 236 7.99 26.42 1.16
N TYR A 237 7.96 25.58 2.20
CA TYR A 237 8.82 25.75 3.36
C TYR A 237 10.30 25.73 2.95
N ALA A 238 10.70 24.76 2.13
CA ALA A 238 12.10 24.63 1.71
C ALA A 238 12.58 25.85 0.90
N ALA A 239 11.71 26.42 0.07
CA ALA A 239 12.00 27.60 -0.74
C ALA A 239 12.29 28.85 0.12
N VAL A 240 11.59 29.01 1.25
CA VAL A 240 11.70 30.21 2.10
C VAL A 240 12.82 30.10 3.13
N VAL A 241 13.03 28.94 3.75
CA VAL A 241 14.00 28.80 4.87
C VAL A 241 15.45 28.66 4.39
N GLY A 242 15.66 28.35 3.11
CA GLY A 242 17.00 28.23 2.51
C GLY A 242 17.73 26.92 2.84
N PRO A 243 19.05 26.82 2.56
CA PRO A 243 19.82 25.57 2.58
C PRO A 243 19.79 24.74 3.89
N PRO A 244 19.86 25.32 5.11
CA PRO A 244 20.06 24.53 6.32
C PRO A 244 18.82 23.74 6.77
N ALA A 245 17.59 24.15 6.43
CA ALA A 245 16.36 23.40 6.70
C ALA A 245 15.70 22.85 5.44
N GLY A 246 15.89 23.50 4.28
CA GLY A 246 15.40 23.00 3.00
C GLY A 246 16.02 21.66 2.60
N SER A 247 17.30 21.44 2.92
CA SER A 247 17.97 20.16 2.66
C SER A 247 17.29 18.98 3.36
N LEU A 248 16.84 19.15 4.60
CA LEU A 248 16.10 18.12 5.34
C LEU A 248 14.79 17.76 4.63
N ILE A 249 14.06 18.75 4.13
CA ILE A 249 12.83 18.53 3.37
C ILE A 249 13.10 17.81 2.06
N TYR A 250 14.14 18.20 1.31
CA TYR A 250 14.48 17.51 0.06
C TYR A 250 14.87 16.06 0.30
N VAL A 251 15.59 15.77 1.40
CA VAL A 251 15.91 14.39 1.81
C VAL A 251 14.64 13.62 2.16
N MET A 252 13.74 14.20 2.97
CA MET A 252 12.47 13.57 3.35
C MET A 252 11.58 13.29 2.15
N GLY A 253 11.38 14.27 1.27
CA GLY A 253 10.57 14.15 0.05
C GLY A 253 11.16 13.12 -0.92
N SER A 254 12.49 13.10 -1.06
CA SER A 254 13.19 12.12 -1.90
C SER A 254 13.06 10.70 -1.33
N LEU A 255 13.27 10.54 -0.01
CA LEU A 255 13.08 9.27 0.68
C LEU A 255 11.63 8.77 0.52
N TYR A 256 10.66 9.67 0.67
CA TYR A 256 9.24 9.37 0.49
C TYR A 256 8.93 8.89 -0.94
N ALA A 257 9.45 9.58 -1.96
CA ALA A 257 9.28 9.20 -3.36
C ALA A 257 9.92 7.84 -3.69
N VAL A 258 11.15 7.60 -3.21
CA VAL A 258 11.82 6.30 -3.32
C VAL A 258 11.00 5.22 -2.65
N PHE A 259 10.43 5.50 -1.47
CA PHE A 259 9.65 4.54 -0.72
C PHE A 259 8.33 4.18 -1.42
N ILE A 260 7.64 5.14 -2.05
CA ILE A 260 6.50 4.86 -2.96
C ILE A 260 6.92 3.96 -4.13
N GLY A 261 8.07 4.24 -4.74
CA GLY A 261 8.58 3.42 -5.83
C GLY A 261 8.85 1.98 -5.38
N LEU A 262 9.57 1.81 -4.26
CA LEU A 262 9.93 0.52 -3.71
C LEU A 262 8.72 -0.27 -3.18
N SER A 263 7.71 0.40 -2.62
CA SER A 263 6.51 -0.24 -2.05
C SER A 263 5.74 -1.07 -3.07
N PHE A 264 5.77 -0.66 -4.34
CA PHE A 264 5.15 -1.40 -5.43
C PHE A 264 6.16 -2.24 -6.21
N LEU A 265 7.32 -1.68 -6.55
CA LEU A 265 8.27 -2.31 -7.47
C LEU A 265 8.85 -3.60 -6.89
N TYR A 266 9.23 -3.57 -5.61
CA TYR A 266 9.86 -4.72 -4.98
C TYR A 266 8.91 -5.93 -4.88
N PRO A 267 7.68 -5.81 -4.34
CA PRO A 267 6.73 -6.93 -4.31
C PRO A 267 6.42 -7.48 -5.71
N THR A 268 6.28 -6.58 -6.68
CA THR A 268 5.95 -6.92 -8.07
C THR A 268 7.03 -7.76 -8.72
N ILE A 269 8.29 -7.34 -8.63
CA ILE A 269 9.42 -8.08 -9.18
C ILE A 269 9.54 -9.45 -8.50
N ARG A 270 9.42 -9.49 -7.17
CA ARG A 270 9.61 -10.71 -6.39
C ARG A 270 8.57 -11.78 -6.76
N ILE A 271 7.31 -11.40 -6.91
CA ILE A 271 6.24 -12.33 -7.31
C ILE A 271 6.39 -12.76 -8.76
N SER A 272 6.78 -11.85 -9.67
CA SER A 272 7.01 -12.21 -11.07
C SER A 272 8.12 -13.26 -11.22
N GLN A 273 9.23 -13.10 -10.48
CA GLN A 273 10.32 -14.08 -10.45
C GLN A 273 9.80 -15.44 -9.93
N ARG A 274 9.11 -15.43 -8.79
CA ARG A 274 8.61 -16.67 -8.19
C ARG A 274 7.58 -17.39 -9.07
N ALA A 275 6.68 -16.66 -9.70
CA ALA A 275 5.68 -17.23 -10.60
C ALA A 275 6.33 -17.83 -11.87
N ASN A 276 7.40 -17.22 -12.38
CA ASN A 276 8.20 -17.80 -13.46
C ASN A 276 8.87 -19.11 -13.05
N GLU A 277 9.52 -19.16 -11.89
CA GLU A 277 10.17 -20.38 -11.37
C GLU A 277 9.16 -21.54 -11.19
N ILE A 278 7.97 -21.25 -10.67
CA ILE A 278 6.92 -22.26 -10.49
C ILE A 278 6.41 -22.75 -11.84
N ARG A 279 6.14 -21.83 -12.78
CA ARG A 279 5.71 -22.19 -14.14
C ARG A 279 6.76 -23.08 -14.83
N GLN A 280 8.04 -22.74 -14.73
CA GLN A 280 9.12 -23.54 -15.32
C GLN A 280 9.17 -24.94 -14.72
N ARG A 281 9.09 -25.08 -13.39
CA ARG A 281 9.04 -26.40 -12.73
C ARG A 281 7.84 -27.24 -13.15
N ILE A 282 6.67 -26.63 -13.33
CA ILE A 282 5.48 -27.33 -13.82
C ILE A 282 5.69 -27.80 -15.26
N LEU A 283 6.20 -26.93 -16.15
CA LEU A 283 6.46 -27.27 -17.54
C LEU A 283 7.52 -28.37 -17.69
N GLU A 284 8.56 -28.34 -16.85
CA GLU A 284 9.60 -29.38 -16.79
C GLU A 284 9.01 -30.72 -16.32
N ASN A 285 8.21 -30.74 -15.26
CA ASN A 285 7.54 -31.96 -14.78
C ASN A 285 6.61 -32.56 -15.84
N ILE A 286 5.81 -31.73 -16.54
CA ILE A 286 4.95 -32.19 -17.64
C ILE A 286 5.80 -32.77 -18.78
N ARG A 287 6.94 -32.14 -19.10
CA ARG A 287 7.87 -32.62 -20.14
C ARG A 287 8.49 -33.97 -19.76
N ASP A 288 8.91 -34.12 -18.51
CA ASP A 288 9.53 -35.34 -18.02
C ASP A 288 8.52 -36.51 -18.00
N GLN A 289 7.27 -36.25 -17.56
CA GLN A 289 6.17 -37.21 -17.66
C GLN A 289 5.86 -37.60 -19.11
N TYR A 290 5.89 -36.64 -20.04
CA TYR A 290 5.68 -36.90 -21.46
C TYR A 290 6.77 -37.80 -22.04
N GLU A 291 8.05 -37.53 -21.72
CA GLU A 291 9.19 -38.33 -22.17
C GLU A 291 9.22 -39.72 -21.53
N GLU A 292 8.87 -39.86 -20.25
CA GLU A 292 8.78 -41.16 -19.57
C GLU A 292 7.66 -42.03 -20.16
N LEU A 293 6.48 -41.44 -20.38
CA LEU A 293 5.35 -42.14 -20.99
C LEU A 293 5.68 -42.60 -22.41
N LYS A 294 6.36 -41.73 -23.19
CA LYS A 294 6.83 -42.06 -24.55
C LYS A 294 7.85 -43.19 -24.56
N ARG A 295 8.81 -43.21 -23.62
CA ARG A 295 9.79 -44.29 -23.49
C ARG A 295 9.13 -45.61 -23.09
N THR A 296 8.19 -45.57 -22.15
CA THR A 296 7.46 -46.76 -21.68
C THR A 296 6.56 -47.35 -22.76
N ALA A 297 6.03 -46.51 -23.65
CA ALA A 297 5.23 -46.93 -24.81
C ALA A 297 6.07 -47.59 -25.93
N GLY A 298 7.40 -47.61 -25.82
CA GLY A 298 8.28 -48.21 -26.84
C GLY A 298 8.32 -47.43 -28.16
N GLU A 299 7.83 -46.18 -28.20
CA GLU A 299 7.84 -45.37 -29.40
C GLU A 299 9.27 -44.90 -29.75
N PRO A 300 9.78 -45.18 -30.96
CA PRO A 300 11.06 -44.67 -31.42
C PRO A 300 11.07 -43.14 -31.45
N ARG A 301 12.22 -42.55 -31.09
CA ARG A 301 12.45 -41.10 -31.20
C ARG A 301 12.21 -40.63 -32.63
N ALA A 302 11.18 -39.79 -32.79
CA ALA A 302 10.85 -38.99 -33.99
C ALA A 302 10.64 -39.79 -35.29
N GLY A 303 9.37 -39.91 -35.71
CA GLY A 303 9.01 -40.32 -37.07
C GLY A 303 8.45 -41.73 -37.26
N ALA A 304 8.09 -42.45 -36.20
CA ALA A 304 7.38 -43.73 -36.32
C ALA A 304 5.86 -43.52 -36.28
N ASP A 305 5.15 -44.10 -37.24
CA ASP A 305 3.69 -44.07 -37.35
C ASP A 305 3.00 -44.47 -36.03
N LEU A 306 2.12 -43.59 -35.55
CA LEU A 306 1.25 -43.76 -34.38
C LEU A 306 0.22 -44.90 -34.51
N ALA A 307 0.24 -45.64 -35.63
CA ALA A 307 -0.78 -46.62 -35.98
C ALA A 307 -0.85 -47.86 -35.06
N ASN A 308 0.19 -48.12 -34.26
CA ASN A 308 0.27 -49.27 -33.34
C ASN A 308 0.34 -48.87 -31.85
N THR A 309 0.15 -47.59 -31.52
CA THR A 309 0.18 -47.13 -30.13
C THR A 309 -1.18 -47.36 -29.48
N ASP A 310 -1.19 -47.89 -28.25
CA ASP A 310 -2.41 -48.08 -27.46
C ASP A 310 -3.20 -46.74 -27.35
N PRO A 311 -4.48 -46.67 -27.76
CA PRO A 311 -5.28 -45.44 -27.73
C PRO A 311 -5.32 -44.77 -26.36
N VAL A 312 -5.15 -45.53 -25.27
CA VAL A 312 -5.06 -44.99 -23.90
C VAL A 312 -3.80 -44.14 -23.71
N THR A 313 -2.69 -44.55 -24.31
CA THR A 313 -1.40 -43.85 -24.23
C THR A 313 -1.41 -42.59 -25.09
N GLU A 314 -1.99 -42.65 -26.28
CA GLU A 314 -2.17 -41.49 -27.16
C GLU A 314 -3.05 -40.40 -26.51
N GLN A 315 -4.14 -40.80 -25.85
CA GLN A 315 -5.00 -39.88 -25.10
C GLN A 315 -4.23 -39.19 -23.95
N LYS A 316 -3.39 -39.93 -23.22
CA LYS A 316 -2.56 -39.37 -22.14
C LYS A 316 -1.49 -38.41 -22.67
N LEU A 317 -0.80 -38.75 -23.76
CA LEU A 317 0.17 -37.88 -24.41
C LEU A 317 -0.47 -36.58 -24.91
N THR A 318 -1.66 -36.68 -25.50
CA THR A 318 -2.45 -35.52 -25.95
C THR A 318 -2.87 -34.65 -24.76
N ARG A 319 -3.30 -35.26 -23.65
CA ARG A 319 -3.62 -34.55 -22.41
C ARG A 319 -2.42 -33.78 -21.87
N LEU A 320 -1.24 -34.41 -21.77
CA LEU A 320 0.00 -33.76 -21.31
C LEU A 320 0.42 -32.61 -22.24
N ARG A 321 0.28 -32.78 -23.55
CA ARG A 321 0.56 -31.71 -24.52
C ARG A 321 -0.39 -30.52 -24.34
N ASN A 322 -1.69 -30.78 -24.16
CA ASN A 322 -2.67 -29.72 -23.91
C ASN A 322 -2.43 -29.02 -22.58
N GLU A 323 -2.05 -29.76 -21.53
CA GLU A 323 -1.69 -29.22 -20.23
C GLU A 323 -0.44 -28.34 -20.33
N TYR A 324 0.61 -28.79 -21.03
CA TYR A 324 1.81 -27.99 -21.31
C TYR A 324 1.47 -26.67 -22.02
N GLN A 325 0.67 -26.74 -23.09
CA GLN A 325 0.24 -25.54 -23.84
C GLN A 325 -0.56 -24.58 -22.95
N THR A 326 -1.43 -25.12 -22.10
CA THR A 326 -2.24 -24.33 -21.17
C THR A 326 -1.36 -23.55 -20.20
N TYR A 327 -0.40 -24.21 -19.54
CA TYR A 327 0.54 -23.54 -18.62
C TYR A 327 1.51 -22.58 -19.33
N GLN A 328 1.91 -22.88 -20.57
CA GLN A 328 2.78 -22.02 -21.36
C GLN A 328 2.09 -20.70 -21.75
N GLN A 329 0.78 -20.75 -22.02
CA GLN A 329 -0.02 -19.60 -22.42
C GLN A 329 -0.46 -18.71 -21.26
N VAL A 330 -0.33 -19.17 -20.00
CA VAL A 330 -0.61 -18.34 -18.82
C VAL A 330 0.32 -17.12 -18.82
N ARG A 331 -0.28 -15.93 -18.91
CA ARG A 331 0.45 -14.67 -18.77
C ARG A 331 0.83 -14.51 -17.30
N LEU A 332 2.11 -14.26 -17.03
CA LEU A 332 2.55 -14.01 -15.66
C LEU A 332 2.45 -12.52 -15.32
N TYR A 333 2.21 -12.23 -14.04
CA TYR A 333 2.30 -10.89 -13.47
C TYR A 333 3.67 -10.25 -13.81
N PRO A 334 3.79 -8.93 -14.10
CA PRO A 334 2.85 -7.82 -13.90
C PRO A 334 2.14 -7.26 -15.14
N LEU A 335 2.14 -7.96 -16.29
CA LEU A 335 1.90 -7.38 -17.63
C LEU A 335 0.49 -6.83 -17.94
N ARG A 336 -0.34 -6.50 -16.95
CA ARG A 336 -1.60 -5.76 -17.18
C ARG A 336 -1.32 -4.25 -17.23
N VAL A 337 -1.67 -3.62 -18.36
CA VAL A 337 -1.54 -2.16 -18.61
C VAL A 337 -2.19 -1.32 -17.51
N SER A 338 -3.28 -1.78 -16.90
CA SER A 338 -3.95 -1.07 -15.80
C SER A 338 -3.11 -0.98 -14.51
N ILE A 339 -2.17 -1.89 -14.30
CA ILE A 339 -1.26 -1.89 -13.15
C ILE A 339 -0.12 -0.89 -13.39
N ILE A 340 0.44 -0.89 -14.60
CA ILE A 340 1.47 0.07 -15.03
C ILE A 340 0.88 1.49 -15.06
N ALA A 341 -0.35 1.67 -15.53
CA ALA A 341 -1.02 2.98 -15.55
C ALA A 341 -1.28 3.53 -14.13
N ARG A 342 -1.57 2.67 -13.15
CA ARG A 342 -1.68 3.08 -11.73
C ARG A 342 -0.33 3.42 -11.12
N LEU A 343 0.72 2.69 -11.48
CA LEU A 343 2.10 3.02 -11.08
C LEU A 343 2.50 4.40 -11.61
N ILE A 344 2.27 4.63 -12.91
CA ILE A 344 2.49 5.91 -13.55
C ILE A 344 1.64 6.99 -12.88
N GLY A 345 0.35 6.76 -12.63
CA GLY A 345 -0.53 7.72 -11.94
C GLY A 345 -0.07 8.08 -10.53
N SER A 346 0.42 7.10 -9.76
CA SER A 346 0.91 7.32 -8.39
C SER A 346 2.21 8.13 -8.34
N ILE A 347 3.06 8.01 -9.37
CA ILE A 347 4.30 8.80 -9.52
C ILE A 347 4.02 10.16 -10.20
N ILE A 348 3.08 10.21 -11.14
CA ILE A 348 2.68 11.41 -11.86
C ILE A 348 1.93 12.37 -10.94
N LEU A 349 1.10 11.90 -10.00
CA LEU A 349 0.34 12.79 -9.13
C LEU A 349 1.25 13.77 -8.34
N PRO A 350 2.32 13.33 -7.65
CA PRO A 350 3.31 14.23 -7.07
C PRO A 350 3.94 15.20 -8.07
N LEU A 351 4.31 14.72 -9.27
CA LEU A 351 4.93 15.54 -10.31
C LEU A 351 3.96 16.58 -10.89
N LEU A 352 2.68 16.23 -11.05
CA LEU A 352 1.62 17.12 -11.49
C LEU A 352 1.38 18.21 -10.45
N LEU A 353 1.30 17.86 -9.17
CA LEU A 353 1.16 18.83 -8.09
C LEU A 353 2.34 19.79 -8.05
N MET A 354 3.57 19.27 -8.16
CA MET A 354 4.78 20.10 -8.25
C MET A 354 4.77 21.04 -9.47
N THR A 355 4.28 20.55 -10.62
CA THR A 355 4.19 21.35 -11.86
C THR A 355 3.13 22.45 -11.73
N ILE A 356 1.94 22.12 -11.21
CA ILE A 356 0.86 23.09 -10.95
C ILE A 356 1.35 24.18 -10.00
N GLU A 357 2.03 23.79 -8.93
CA GLU A 357 2.60 24.72 -7.97
C GLU A 357 3.65 25.65 -8.61
N PHE A 358 4.54 25.11 -9.44
CA PHE A 358 5.51 25.90 -10.20
C PHE A 358 4.84 26.95 -11.08
N PHE A 359 3.80 26.57 -11.85
CA PHE A 359 3.07 27.51 -12.71
C PHE A 359 2.34 28.59 -11.89
N LEU A 360 1.75 28.23 -10.75
CA LEU A 360 1.09 29.17 -9.86
C LEU A 360 2.09 30.18 -9.26
N GLN A 361 3.29 29.73 -8.88
CA GLN A 361 4.35 30.63 -8.40
C GLN A 361 4.83 31.59 -9.50
N THR A 362 5.06 31.11 -10.73
CA THR A 362 5.53 31.95 -11.84
C THR A 362 4.51 32.98 -12.33
N THR A 363 3.21 32.67 -12.27
CA THR A 363 2.15 33.59 -12.72
C THR A 363 1.90 34.74 -11.74
N ILE A 364 2.40 34.63 -10.51
CA ILE A 364 2.21 35.64 -9.45
C ILE A 364 3.46 36.54 -9.30
N MET A 365 4.63 36.09 -9.79
CA MET A 365 5.88 36.87 -9.79
C MET A 365 6.14 37.65 -11.09
N GLY A 366 5.28 37.51 -12.11
CA GLY A 366 5.25 38.36 -13.29
C GLY A 366 4.02 39.25 -13.25
#